data_AF-A0A6L3SVE3-F1
#
_entry.id   AF-A0A6L3SVE3-F1
#
_cell.length_a   1.000
_cell.length_b   1.000
_cell.length_c   1.000
_cell.angle_alpha   90.00
_cell.angle_beta   90.00
_cell.angle_gamma   90.00
#
_symmetry.space_group_name_H-M   'P 1'
#
loop_
_entity.id
_entity.type
_entity.pdbx_description
1 polymer ?
#
loop_
_entity_poly.entity_id
_entity_poly.type
_entity_poly.pdbx_seq_one_letter_code
_entity_poly.pdbx_strand_id
1 'polypeptide(L)'
;MGSEPGACADKAGDPREAAIEAGLAYVDDGKPGITRKRSGKGFRYFDAKGAALRDEATLARIRSLAIPPAYTDVWICPRRNGHIQATGRDAKGRKQYRYHPDFREARESSKFTHIMAFADTLPGIRARIDTDMRRSGLPREKVLATVVHLLETTLIRVGNDDYARANKSYGLTTLRDPHVTVAGAELRFRFKGKSGKTWDLSVKDRRVSRIVKACQDLPGQELFQYIDADGEQRDVTSADVNAYLREITGQDITAKDFRTWAGTVLAALALQEFEAFDSEAKAKKNVRAAIEGVASRLGNTPTICRKCYIHPQILDGYLEGDLILQVRDAVETELCEDLDRLRPEEAAVLSLLQKRLASAEVARPGQAGAAKTTRKVLKAAKGKPAKAAASEGNASEGEAGAGKRAKSAARRRPVRAGAPAAAA
;
A
#
# COMPACT_ATOMS: atom_id res chain seq x y z
N MET A 1 30.14 -7.70 26.53
CA MET A 1 29.89 -7.91 25.09
C MET A 1 28.41 -7.61 24.88
N GLY A 2 28.09 -6.36 24.57
CA GLY A 2 26.74 -5.81 24.63
C GLY A 2 26.08 -5.78 23.27
N SER A 3 24.95 -6.46 23.17
CA SER A 3 24.09 -6.60 22.02
C SER A 3 23.53 -5.25 21.54
N GLU A 4 23.64 -4.98 20.25
CA GLU A 4 23.02 -3.84 19.56
C GLU A 4 21.51 -4.04 19.40
N PRO A 5 20.65 -3.04 19.71
CA PRO A 5 19.26 -3.07 19.30
C PRO A 5 18.95 -2.03 18.21
N GLY A 6 18.28 -2.48 17.14
CA GLY A 6 17.24 -1.69 16.49
C GLY A 6 17.61 -0.91 15.22
N ALA A 7 17.58 -1.60 14.08
CA ALA A 7 17.24 -0.99 12.80
C ALA A 7 16.49 -1.99 11.91
N CYS A 8 15.17 -2.09 12.10
CA CYS A 8 14.27 -2.71 11.14
C CYS A 8 14.19 -1.80 9.90
N ALA A 9 15.21 -1.91 9.04
CA ALA A 9 15.14 -1.42 7.67
C ALA A 9 14.61 -2.57 6.81
N ASP A 10 13.45 -2.36 6.19
CA ASP A 10 12.91 -3.19 5.10
C ASP A 10 14.04 -3.49 4.08
N LYS A 11 14.70 -4.66 4.19
CA LYS A 11 15.65 -5.16 3.19
C LYS A 11 14.89 -5.81 2.03
N ALA A 12 14.13 -4.99 1.29
CA ALA A 12 13.83 -5.30 -0.10
C ALA A 12 15.09 -4.88 -0.89
N GLY A 13 15.97 -5.82 -1.21
CA GLY A 13 17.31 -5.58 -1.78
C GLY A 13 18.33 -5.02 -0.76
N ASP A 14 19.59 -5.48 -0.85
CA ASP A 14 20.68 -4.94 -0.03
C ASP A 14 20.79 -3.43 -0.28
N PRO A 15 20.64 -2.57 0.75
CA PRO A 15 20.81 -1.13 0.58
C PRO A 15 22.18 -0.74 0.01
N ARG A 16 23.18 -1.63 0.09
CA ARG A 16 24.47 -1.50 -0.56
C ARG A 16 24.39 -1.69 -2.08
N GLU A 17 23.70 -2.72 -2.56
CA GLU A 17 23.50 -2.96 -3.99
C GLU A 17 22.68 -1.85 -4.63
N ALA A 18 21.58 -1.44 -3.99
CA ALA A 18 20.77 -0.31 -4.47
C ALA A 18 21.54 1.01 -4.49
N ALA A 19 22.52 1.20 -3.60
CA ALA A 19 23.41 2.34 -3.65
C ALA A 19 24.39 2.25 -4.84
N ILE A 20 25.00 1.08 -5.07
CA ILE A 20 25.93 0.84 -6.17
C ILE A 20 25.23 1.03 -7.53
N GLU A 21 24.04 0.45 -7.70
CA GLU A 21 23.22 0.57 -8.92
C GLU A 21 22.86 2.03 -9.23
N ALA A 22 22.61 2.83 -8.20
CA ALA A 22 22.36 4.26 -8.33
C ALA A 22 23.64 5.11 -8.52
N GLY A 23 24.83 4.49 -8.61
CA GLY A 23 26.11 5.20 -8.67
C GLY A 23 26.48 5.94 -7.37
N LEU A 24 25.91 5.53 -6.24
CA LEU A 24 26.05 6.15 -4.93
C LEU A 24 26.96 5.34 -4.00
N ALA A 25 27.61 6.06 -3.08
CA ALA A 25 28.39 5.46 -2.02
C ALA A 25 27.49 4.92 -0.90
N TYR A 26 27.68 3.66 -0.54
CA TYR A 26 27.16 3.13 0.70
C TYR A 26 27.87 3.81 1.89
N VAL A 27 27.11 4.41 2.80
CA VAL A 27 27.59 5.20 3.93
C VAL A 27 26.89 4.77 5.22
N ASP A 28 27.62 4.82 6.32
CA ASP A 28 27.14 4.46 7.64
C ASP A 28 27.16 5.70 8.53
N ASP A 29 26.05 5.97 9.22
CA ASP A 29 25.90 7.14 10.08
C ASP A 29 26.50 6.95 11.48
N GLY A 30 27.05 5.76 11.79
CA GLY A 30 27.97 5.55 12.91
C GLY A 30 29.37 6.12 12.66
N LYS A 31 29.71 6.48 11.41
CA LYS A 31 31.01 7.08 11.07
C LYS A 31 31.00 8.60 11.32
N PRO A 32 32.16 9.24 11.59
CA PRO A 32 32.24 10.68 11.75
C PRO A 32 31.64 11.44 10.54
N GLY A 33 30.73 12.36 10.82
CA GLY A 33 30.05 13.17 9.81
C GLY A 33 29.92 14.63 10.23
N ILE A 34 29.18 15.40 9.44
CA ILE A 34 28.91 16.80 9.75
C ILE A 34 27.84 16.86 10.83
N THR A 35 28.09 17.62 11.90
CA THR A 35 27.15 17.80 13.01
C THR A 35 26.49 19.18 12.96
N ARG A 36 25.27 19.27 13.50
CA ARG A 36 24.49 20.51 13.56
C ARG A 36 24.30 20.95 15.01
N LYS A 37 24.68 22.19 15.33
CA LYS A 37 24.43 22.81 16.65
C LYS A 37 23.61 24.08 16.51
N ARG A 38 22.72 24.36 17.48
CA ARG A 38 21.97 25.62 17.53
C ARG A 38 22.92 26.79 17.78
N SER A 39 22.66 27.92 17.12
CA SER A 39 23.40 29.16 17.28
C SER A 39 22.48 30.35 17.02
N GLY A 40 22.08 31.06 18.07
CA GLY A 40 21.10 32.15 18.00
C GLY A 40 19.77 31.68 17.38
N LYS A 41 19.31 32.38 16.33
CA LYS A 41 18.08 32.05 15.59
C LYS A 41 18.24 30.92 14.56
N GLY A 42 19.46 30.38 14.38
CA GLY A 42 19.77 29.41 13.34
C GLY A 42 20.64 28.24 13.82
N PHE A 43 21.39 27.66 12.89
CA PHE A 43 22.28 26.52 13.13
C PHE A 43 23.68 26.80 12.59
N ARG A 44 24.70 26.27 13.29
CA ARG A 44 26.07 26.16 12.81
C ARG A 44 26.40 24.70 12.56
N TYR A 45 27.21 24.46 11.54
CA TYR A 45 27.62 23.13 11.12
C TYR A 45 29.11 22.94 11.41
N PHE A 46 29.48 21.73 11.82
CA PHE A 46 30.85 21.37 12.14
C PHE A 46 31.21 20.10 11.39
N ASP A 47 32.43 20.03 10.86
CA ASP A 47 32.91 18.84 10.17
C ASP A 47 33.17 17.67 11.14
N ALA A 48 33.63 16.55 10.59
CA ALA A 48 33.95 15.34 11.35
C ALA A 48 35.07 15.54 12.40
N LYS A 49 35.88 16.60 12.28
CA LYS A 49 36.95 16.96 13.21
C LYS A 49 36.52 18.05 14.20
N GLY A 50 35.27 18.53 14.12
CA GLY A 50 34.73 19.58 14.97
C GLY A 50 35.06 21.01 14.52
N ALA A 51 35.67 21.20 13.34
CA ALA A 51 35.95 22.53 12.80
C ALA A 51 34.68 23.14 12.19
N ALA A 52 34.53 24.46 12.31
CA ALA A 52 33.37 25.16 11.78
C ALA A 52 33.33 25.09 10.26
N LEU A 53 32.24 24.55 9.71
CA LEU A 53 32.05 24.42 8.27
C LEU A 53 31.65 25.77 7.67
N ARG A 54 32.48 26.30 6.76
CA ARG A 54 32.27 27.59 6.06
C ARG A 54 32.10 27.45 4.55
N ASP A 55 32.27 26.25 4.00
CA ASP A 55 32.13 26.00 2.58
C ASP A 55 30.68 26.22 2.11
N GLU A 56 30.46 27.23 1.26
CA GLU A 56 29.13 27.62 0.81
C GLU A 56 28.44 26.54 -0.02
N ALA A 57 29.19 25.77 -0.81
CA ALA A 57 28.63 24.68 -1.60
C ALA A 57 28.05 23.58 -0.70
N THR A 58 28.80 23.18 0.34
CA THR A 58 28.32 22.20 1.32
C THR A 58 27.17 22.76 2.15
N LEU A 59 27.21 24.02 2.57
CA LEU A 59 26.11 24.64 3.30
C LEU A 59 24.82 24.74 2.46
N ALA A 60 24.94 25.06 1.17
CA ALA A 60 23.81 25.07 0.24
C ALA A 60 23.17 23.68 0.10
N ARG A 61 23.99 22.62 -0.02
CA ARG A 61 23.51 21.24 -0.01
C ARG A 61 22.79 20.90 1.28
N ILE A 62 23.35 21.26 2.44
CA ILE A 62 22.70 20.97 3.73
C ILE A 62 21.33 21.65 3.83
N ARG A 63 21.22 22.90 3.34
CA ARG A 63 19.95 23.63 3.29
C ARG A 63 18.93 22.90 2.40
N SER A 64 19.33 22.36 1.25
CA SER A 64 18.42 21.64 0.34
C SER A 64 17.90 20.31 0.91
N LEU A 65 18.61 19.70 1.87
CA LEU A 65 18.13 18.49 2.57
C LEU A 65 16.89 18.74 3.45
N ALA A 66 16.56 20.01 3.74
CA ALA A 66 15.41 20.42 4.54
C ALA A 66 15.27 19.62 5.86
N ILE A 67 16.38 19.53 6.61
CA ILE A 67 16.42 18.81 7.89
C ILE A 67 15.61 19.61 8.92
N PRO A 68 14.51 19.06 9.49
CA PRO A 68 13.64 19.81 10.38
C PRO A 68 14.38 20.44 11.56
N PRO A 69 14.07 21.69 11.95
CA PRO A 69 14.79 22.41 13.00
C PRO A 69 14.56 21.81 14.40
N ALA A 70 13.49 21.02 14.56
CA ALA A 70 13.18 20.31 15.81
C ALA A 70 14.02 19.04 16.02
N TYR A 71 14.74 18.56 15.00
CA TYR A 71 15.50 17.31 15.14
C TYR A 71 16.77 17.51 15.99
N THR A 72 17.00 16.58 16.90
CA THR A 72 18.21 16.45 17.73
C THR A 72 19.14 15.38 17.15
N ASP A 73 20.36 15.26 17.70
CA ASP A 73 21.37 14.27 17.29
C ASP A 73 21.55 14.15 15.78
N VAL A 74 21.66 15.31 15.11
CA VAL A 74 21.72 15.37 13.66
C VAL A 74 23.11 15.04 13.15
N TRP A 75 23.18 13.96 12.38
CA TRP A 75 24.32 13.57 11.57
C TRP A 75 24.04 13.89 10.11
N ILE A 76 25.03 14.45 9.41
CA ILE A 76 24.93 14.81 8.00
C ILE A 76 26.10 14.17 7.27
N CYS A 77 25.81 13.48 6.18
CA CYS A 77 26.84 12.82 5.39
C CYS A 77 27.78 13.87 4.77
N PRO A 78 29.11 13.73 4.93
CA PRO A 78 30.07 14.63 4.31
C PRO A 78 30.14 14.47 2.79
N ARG A 79 29.79 13.29 2.27
CA ARG A 79 29.85 12.98 0.83
C ARG A 79 28.53 13.33 0.16
N ARG A 80 28.59 14.06 -0.97
CA ARG A 80 27.39 14.37 -1.78
C ARG A 80 26.74 13.10 -2.32
N ASN A 81 27.52 12.11 -2.73
CA ASN A 81 27.03 10.85 -3.29
C ASN A 81 26.74 9.76 -2.24
N GLY A 82 26.64 10.09 -0.94
CA GLY A 82 26.23 9.11 0.07
C GLY A 82 24.74 8.77 -0.04
N HIS A 83 24.39 7.49 -0.03
CA HIS A 83 22.98 7.07 -0.14
C HIS A 83 22.10 7.60 1.03
N ILE A 84 22.65 7.69 2.24
CA ILE A 84 22.09 8.47 3.35
C ILE A 84 22.74 9.85 3.34
N GLN A 85 21.93 10.90 3.29
CA GLN A 85 22.37 12.29 3.31
C GLN A 85 22.35 12.90 4.71
N ALA A 86 21.38 12.53 5.54
CA ALA A 86 21.35 12.94 6.94
C ALA A 86 20.51 11.99 7.79
N THR A 87 20.82 11.94 9.08
CA THR A 87 19.98 11.32 10.11
C THR A 87 19.78 12.29 11.27
N GLY A 88 18.75 12.05 12.06
CA GLY A 88 18.46 12.83 13.27
C GLY A 88 17.32 12.24 14.05
N ARG A 89 17.11 12.68 15.29
CA ARG A 89 16.02 12.23 16.15
C ARG A 89 14.88 13.24 16.11
N ASP A 90 13.65 12.77 15.92
CA ASP A 90 12.48 13.63 16.02
C ASP A 90 12.09 13.93 17.48
N ALA A 91 11.03 14.73 17.68
CA ALA A 91 10.53 15.09 19.01
C ALA A 91 10.08 13.88 19.86
N LYS A 92 9.94 12.69 19.26
CA LYS A 92 9.63 11.43 19.94
C LYS A 92 10.87 10.53 20.10
N GLY A 93 12.07 11.05 19.86
CA GLY A 93 13.34 10.32 19.96
C GLY A 93 13.61 9.34 18.81
N ARG A 94 12.73 9.25 17.81
CA ARG A 94 12.83 8.27 16.72
C ARG A 94 13.88 8.72 15.73
N LYS A 95 14.76 7.80 15.31
CA LYS A 95 15.75 8.05 14.27
C LYS A 95 15.06 8.21 12.91
N GLN A 96 15.28 9.35 12.28
CA GLN A 96 14.73 9.75 11.00
C GLN A 96 15.85 9.87 9.98
N TYR A 97 15.58 9.48 8.74
CA TYR A 97 16.55 9.48 7.65
C TYR A 97 16.19 10.51 6.58
N ARG A 98 17.22 11.02 5.91
CA ARG A 98 17.16 11.73 4.63
C ARG A 98 18.07 10.97 3.68
N TYR A 99 17.51 10.45 2.60
CA TYR A 99 18.23 9.71 1.57
C TYR A 99 18.57 10.59 0.38
N HIS A 100 19.57 10.19 -0.41
CA HIS A 100 19.82 10.77 -1.72
C HIS A 100 18.60 10.55 -2.64
N PRO A 101 18.21 11.52 -3.49
CA PRO A 101 17.11 11.34 -4.44
C PRO A 101 17.27 10.10 -5.32
N ASP A 102 18.44 9.91 -5.91
CA ASP A 102 18.71 8.76 -6.80
C ASP A 102 18.67 7.42 -6.06
N PHE A 103 19.07 7.38 -4.78
CA PHE A 103 18.89 6.18 -3.95
C PHE A 103 17.42 5.89 -3.72
N ARG A 104 16.62 6.92 -3.50
CA ARG A 104 15.17 6.78 -3.32
C ARG A 104 14.52 6.29 -4.61
N GLU A 105 14.93 6.80 -5.76
CA GLU A 105 14.42 6.40 -7.07
C GLU A 105 14.81 4.95 -7.42
N ALA A 106 16.07 4.56 -7.20
CA ALA A 106 16.53 3.18 -7.34
C ALA A 106 15.76 2.22 -6.41
N ARG A 107 15.47 2.64 -5.17
CA ARG A 107 14.65 1.87 -4.22
C ARG A 107 13.17 1.83 -4.57
N GLU A 108 12.64 2.89 -5.19
CA GLU A 108 11.25 2.96 -5.63
C GLU A 108 11.04 2.10 -6.89
N SER A 109 12.02 2.03 -7.80
CA SER A 109 11.99 1.17 -8.99
C SER A 109 12.19 -0.32 -8.66
N SER A 110 13.20 -0.67 -7.84
CA SER A 110 13.46 -2.06 -7.44
C SER A 110 12.32 -2.68 -6.62
N LYS A 111 11.58 -1.87 -5.88
CA LYS A 111 10.40 -2.31 -5.13
C LYS A 111 9.32 -2.91 -6.03
N PHE A 112 9.16 -2.38 -7.24
CA PHE A 112 8.14 -2.85 -8.17
C PHE A 112 8.60 -4.09 -8.93
N THR A 113 9.91 -4.25 -9.18
CA THR A 113 10.45 -5.54 -9.64
C THR A 113 10.24 -6.65 -8.60
N HIS A 114 10.44 -6.33 -7.31
CA HIS A 114 10.22 -7.28 -6.20
C HIS A 114 8.76 -7.78 -6.11
N ILE A 115 7.78 -6.98 -6.56
CA ILE A 115 6.37 -7.40 -6.46
C ILE A 115 6.03 -8.52 -7.45
N MET A 116 6.75 -8.63 -8.56
CA MET A 116 6.55 -9.69 -9.54
C MET A 116 6.98 -11.03 -8.95
N ALA A 117 8.19 -11.09 -8.36
CA ALA A 117 8.68 -12.26 -7.65
C ALA A 117 7.77 -12.65 -6.47
N PHE A 118 7.19 -11.66 -5.77
CA PHE A 118 6.18 -11.92 -4.75
C PHE A 118 4.91 -12.57 -5.32
N ALA A 119 4.40 -12.08 -6.46
CA ALA A 119 3.21 -12.63 -7.08
C ALA A 119 3.41 -14.09 -7.53
N ASP A 120 4.58 -14.41 -8.08
CA ASP A 120 4.94 -15.77 -8.50
C ASP A 120 5.04 -16.72 -7.29
N THR A 121 5.51 -16.24 -6.14
CA THR A 121 5.65 -17.06 -4.92
C THR A 121 4.41 -17.16 -4.06
N LEU A 122 3.43 -16.28 -4.24
CA LEU A 122 2.20 -16.21 -3.46
C LEU A 122 1.42 -17.55 -3.42
N PRO A 123 1.24 -18.29 -4.53
CA PRO A 123 0.77 -19.66 -4.53
C PRO A 123 1.41 -20.60 -3.51
N GLY A 124 2.75 -20.61 -3.45
CA GLY A 124 3.52 -21.46 -2.56
C GLY A 124 3.34 -21.03 -1.10
N ILE A 125 3.32 -19.72 -0.86
CA ILE A 125 3.05 -19.14 0.45
C ILE A 125 1.68 -19.59 0.97
N ARG A 126 0.62 -19.45 0.16
CA ARG A 126 -0.75 -19.87 0.51
C ARG A 126 -0.81 -21.36 0.85
N ALA A 127 -0.22 -22.21 0.01
CA ALA A 127 -0.19 -23.66 0.24
C ALA A 127 0.55 -24.02 1.55
N ARG A 128 1.64 -23.32 1.87
CA ARG A 128 2.38 -23.52 3.11
C ARG A 128 1.62 -23.03 4.34
N ILE A 129 1.02 -21.85 4.28
CA ILE A 129 0.11 -21.32 5.31
C ILE A 129 -1.00 -22.34 5.59
N ASP A 130 -1.61 -22.86 4.53
CA ASP A 130 -2.67 -23.86 4.64
C ASP A 130 -2.21 -25.16 5.28
N THR A 131 -0.95 -25.55 5.12
CA THR A 131 -0.36 -26.70 5.80
C THR A 131 -0.12 -26.38 7.28
N ASP A 132 0.57 -25.28 7.57
CA ASP A 132 0.99 -24.94 8.94
C ASP A 132 -0.20 -24.61 9.85
N MET A 133 -1.27 -24.01 9.32
CA MET A 133 -2.50 -23.78 10.09
C MET A 133 -3.22 -25.10 10.46
N ARG A 134 -2.85 -26.28 9.94
CA ARG A 134 -3.46 -27.60 10.30
C ARG A 134 -2.75 -28.28 11.47
N ARG A 135 -1.60 -27.76 11.90
CA ARG A 135 -0.84 -28.32 13.02
C ARG A 135 -1.70 -28.43 14.29
N SER A 136 -1.46 -29.44 15.11
CA SER A 136 -2.07 -29.59 16.43
C SER A 136 -1.53 -28.53 17.40
N GLY A 137 -2.30 -28.20 18.45
CA GLY A 137 -1.89 -27.20 19.45
C GLY A 137 -1.78 -25.77 18.91
N LEU A 138 -0.92 -24.96 19.53
CA LEU A 138 -0.57 -23.59 19.13
C LEU A 138 0.96 -23.41 18.94
N PRO A 139 1.63 -24.20 18.09
CA PRO A 139 3.04 -24.02 17.81
C PRO A 139 3.30 -22.73 17.02
N ARG A 140 4.55 -22.25 17.04
CA ARG A 140 5.01 -21.04 16.35
C ARG A 140 4.47 -20.93 14.92
N GLU A 141 4.64 -21.97 14.10
CA GLU A 141 4.28 -21.91 12.67
C GLU A 141 2.78 -21.75 12.47
N LYS A 142 1.96 -22.36 13.31
CA LYS A 142 0.49 -22.29 13.19
C LYS A 142 -0.02 -20.88 13.44
N VAL A 143 0.52 -20.24 14.49
CA VAL A 143 0.12 -18.88 14.86
C VAL A 143 0.64 -17.89 13.82
N LEU A 144 1.90 -18.02 13.38
CA LEU A 144 2.48 -17.17 12.34
C LEU A 144 1.74 -17.33 11.00
N ALA A 145 1.42 -18.55 10.58
CA ALA A 145 0.61 -18.80 9.38
C ALA A 145 -0.76 -18.13 9.48
N THR A 146 -1.41 -18.18 10.65
CA THR A 146 -2.70 -17.52 10.90
C THR A 146 -2.57 -16.00 10.81
N VAL A 147 -1.49 -15.42 11.35
CA VAL A 147 -1.21 -13.98 11.24
C VAL A 147 -0.98 -13.57 9.79
N VAL A 148 -0.24 -14.34 9.00
CA VAL A 148 -0.02 -14.04 7.57
C VAL A 148 -1.31 -14.19 6.77
N HIS A 149 -2.13 -15.21 7.03
CA HIS A 149 -3.45 -15.34 6.41
C HIS A 149 -4.36 -14.15 6.71
N LEU A 150 -4.38 -13.69 7.97
CA LEU A 150 -5.11 -12.48 8.37
C LEU A 150 -4.54 -11.23 7.70
N LEU A 151 -3.22 -11.13 7.58
CA LEU A 151 -2.55 -10.01 6.89
C LEU A 151 -3.02 -9.91 5.45
N GLU A 152 -3.03 -11.02 4.72
CA GLU A 152 -3.46 -11.07 3.32
C GLU A 152 -4.96 -10.73 3.18
N THR A 153 -5.81 -11.36 3.98
CA THR A 153 -7.28 -11.25 3.85
C THR A 153 -7.84 -9.91 4.35
N THR A 154 -7.27 -9.36 5.42
CA THR A 154 -7.75 -8.11 6.05
C THR A 154 -6.99 -6.87 5.61
N LEU A 155 -5.78 -7.06 5.06
CA LEU A 155 -4.83 -5.99 4.78
C LEU A 155 -4.44 -5.18 6.02
N ILE A 156 -4.66 -5.68 7.25
CA ILE A 156 -4.14 -5.03 8.45
C ILE A 156 -2.60 -5.06 8.42
N ARG A 157 -1.96 -3.99 8.89
CA ARG A 157 -0.49 -3.95 8.96
C ARG A 157 0.01 -4.86 10.07
N VAL A 158 1.17 -5.48 9.86
CA VAL A 158 1.98 -6.01 10.96
C VAL A 158 2.35 -4.84 11.88
N GLY A 159 2.01 -4.96 13.16
CA GLY A 159 2.23 -3.92 14.16
C GLY A 159 3.66 -3.96 14.66
N ASN A 160 4.10 -2.89 15.32
CA ASN A 160 5.39 -2.86 16.00
C ASN A 160 5.14 -2.37 17.44
N ASP A 161 5.65 -3.09 18.42
CA ASP A 161 5.34 -2.88 19.85
C ASP A 161 5.72 -1.49 20.34
N ASP A 162 6.84 -0.95 19.84
CA ASP A 162 7.28 0.40 20.18
C ASP A 162 6.30 1.44 19.62
N TYR A 163 5.73 1.17 18.45
CA TYR A 163 4.71 2.03 17.86
C TYR A 163 3.38 1.94 18.61
N ALA A 164 3.01 0.74 19.06
CA ALA A 164 1.77 0.46 19.77
C ALA A 164 1.74 1.15 21.15
N ARG A 165 2.80 0.97 21.95
CA ARG A 165 2.93 1.61 23.27
C ARG A 165 2.94 3.14 23.19
N ALA A 166 3.72 3.71 22.27
CA ALA A 166 3.88 5.15 22.18
C ALA A 166 2.67 5.89 21.59
N ASN A 167 1.89 5.25 20.71
CA ASN A 167 0.82 5.94 19.97
C ASN A 167 -0.58 5.34 20.19
N LYS A 168 -0.72 4.33 21.07
CA LYS A 168 -1.97 3.56 21.27
C LYS A 168 -2.57 3.13 19.92
N SER A 169 -1.69 2.68 19.02
CA SER A 169 -1.99 2.35 17.62
C SER A 169 -1.51 0.94 17.31
N TYR A 170 -2.44 0.05 17.00
CA TYR A 170 -2.16 -1.38 16.91
C TYR A 170 -2.07 -1.87 15.45
N GLY A 171 -1.35 -2.97 15.25
CA GLY A 171 -1.38 -3.81 14.05
C GLY A 171 -1.52 -5.27 14.46
N LEU A 172 -1.53 -6.22 13.52
CA LEU A 172 -1.88 -7.63 13.78
C LEU A 172 -1.13 -8.21 14.98
N THR A 173 0.19 -8.11 14.99
CA THR A 173 1.08 -8.65 16.03
C THR A 173 1.02 -7.92 17.37
N THR A 174 0.35 -6.76 17.43
CA THR A 174 0.16 -5.99 18.66
C THR A 174 -1.32 -5.88 19.04
N LEU A 175 -2.18 -6.71 18.43
CA LEU A 175 -3.57 -6.77 18.83
C LEU A 175 -3.67 -7.41 20.22
N ARG A 176 -4.76 -7.13 20.91
CA ARG A 176 -5.06 -7.59 22.26
C ARG A 176 -6.45 -8.19 22.25
N ASP A 177 -6.79 -8.99 23.24
CA ASP A 177 -8.08 -9.68 23.28
C ASP A 177 -9.30 -8.74 23.12
N PRO A 178 -9.33 -7.55 23.75
CA PRO A 178 -10.45 -6.62 23.58
C PRO A 178 -10.61 -6.08 22.16
N HIS A 179 -9.60 -6.20 21.30
CA HIS A 179 -9.66 -5.74 19.91
C HIS A 179 -10.39 -6.72 18.99
N VAL A 180 -10.66 -7.95 19.43
CA VAL A 180 -11.28 -8.98 18.58
C VAL A 180 -12.41 -9.69 19.31
N THR A 181 -13.59 -9.67 18.70
CA THR A 181 -14.74 -10.45 19.16
C THR A 181 -14.91 -11.65 18.23
N VAL A 182 -15.02 -12.86 18.80
CA VAL A 182 -15.22 -14.10 18.05
C VAL A 182 -16.63 -14.64 18.31
N ALA A 183 -17.43 -14.79 17.26
CA ALA A 183 -18.78 -15.34 17.30
C ALA A 183 -18.93 -16.46 16.25
N GLY A 184 -18.79 -17.71 16.67
CA GLY A 184 -18.85 -18.87 15.78
C GLY A 184 -17.73 -18.87 14.73
N ALA A 185 -18.09 -18.63 13.46
CA ALA A 185 -17.15 -18.52 12.35
C ALA A 185 -16.77 -17.07 12.00
N GLU A 186 -17.40 -16.08 12.65
CA GLU A 186 -17.15 -14.67 12.40
C GLU A 186 -16.20 -14.09 13.46
N LEU A 187 -15.20 -13.34 13.00
CA LEU A 187 -14.30 -12.54 13.82
C LEU A 187 -14.52 -11.08 13.47
N ARG A 188 -14.74 -10.24 14.48
CA ARG A 188 -14.82 -8.79 14.29
C ARG A 188 -13.62 -8.11 14.93
N PHE A 189 -12.83 -7.43 14.12
CA PHE A 189 -11.67 -6.66 14.55
C PHE A 189 -12.08 -5.20 14.73
N ARG A 190 -11.88 -4.65 15.93
CA ARG A 190 -12.11 -3.23 16.24
C ARG A 190 -10.98 -2.63 17.06
N PHE A 191 -10.18 -1.75 16.44
CA PHE A 191 -9.03 -1.12 17.10
C PHE A 191 -8.61 0.19 16.42
N LYS A 192 -7.78 0.98 17.11
CA LYS A 192 -7.11 2.15 16.51
C LYS A 192 -5.80 1.71 15.89
N GLY A 193 -5.66 1.89 14.58
CA GLY A 193 -4.44 1.58 13.84
C GLY A 193 -3.53 2.79 13.62
N LYS A 194 -2.55 2.63 12.72
CA LYS A 194 -1.61 3.69 12.34
C LYS A 194 -2.34 5.01 12.00
N SER A 195 -1.77 6.12 12.48
CA SER A 195 -2.32 7.48 12.34
C SER A 195 -3.68 7.68 13.02
N GLY A 196 -4.04 6.84 13.99
CA GLY A 196 -5.30 6.95 14.74
C GLY A 196 -6.55 6.50 13.97
N LYS A 197 -6.39 5.92 12.77
CA LYS A 197 -7.52 5.42 11.98
C LYS A 197 -8.17 4.24 12.69
N THR A 198 -9.48 4.32 12.92
CA THR A 198 -10.27 3.20 13.45
C THR A 198 -10.45 2.13 12.38
N TRP A 199 -10.11 0.90 12.73
CA TRP A 199 -10.42 -0.31 11.96
C TRP A 199 -11.65 -0.95 12.59
N ASP A 200 -12.63 -1.31 11.75
CA ASP A 200 -13.82 -2.10 12.10
C ASP A 200 -14.13 -2.99 10.90
N LEU A 201 -13.72 -4.26 10.96
CA LEU A 201 -13.95 -5.24 9.89
C LEU A 201 -14.34 -6.60 10.45
N SER A 202 -15.12 -7.34 9.67
CA SER A 202 -15.48 -8.73 9.95
C SER A 202 -14.76 -9.68 8.98
N VAL A 203 -14.29 -10.80 9.50
CA VAL A 203 -13.74 -11.93 8.74
C VAL A 203 -14.58 -13.16 9.07
N LYS A 204 -15.06 -13.86 8.05
CA LYS A 204 -15.78 -15.12 8.23
C LYS A 204 -14.88 -16.28 7.83
N ASP A 205 -14.23 -16.90 8.81
CA ASP A 205 -13.36 -18.04 8.62
C ASP A 205 -13.38 -18.91 9.89
N ARG A 206 -13.99 -20.10 9.77
CA ARG A 206 -14.17 -21.02 10.90
C ARG A 206 -12.84 -21.57 11.44
N ARG A 207 -11.81 -21.64 10.61
CA ARG A 207 -10.49 -22.14 11.03
C ARG A 207 -9.77 -21.05 11.81
N VAL A 208 -9.73 -19.84 11.26
CA VAL A 208 -9.13 -18.68 11.93
C VAL A 208 -9.85 -18.38 13.23
N SER A 209 -11.19 -18.47 13.27
CA SER A 209 -11.97 -18.21 14.49
C SER A 209 -11.58 -19.14 15.64
N ARG A 210 -11.36 -20.43 15.34
CA ARG A 210 -10.87 -21.40 16.33
C ARG A 210 -9.46 -21.10 16.80
N ILE A 211 -8.56 -20.73 15.90
CA ILE A 211 -7.16 -20.45 16.26
C ILE A 211 -7.09 -19.18 17.11
N VAL A 212 -7.76 -18.10 16.68
CA VAL A 212 -7.79 -16.83 17.42
C VAL A 212 -8.43 -17.02 18.80
N LYS A 213 -9.53 -17.79 18.89
CA LYS A 213 -10.13 -18.12 20.19
C LYS A 213 -9.16 -18.88 21.10
N ALA A 214 -8.47 -19.88 20.56
CA ALA A 214 -7.46 -20.62 21.33
C ALA A 214 -6.31 -19.72 21.80
N CYS A 215 -5.93 -18.70 21.01
CA CYS A 215 -4.95 -17.72 21.47
C CYS A 215 -5.49 -16.81 22.58
N GLN A 216 -6.79 -16.42 22.55
CA GLN A 216 -7.45 -15.66 23.63
C GLN A 216 -7.58 -16.45 24.94
N ASP A 217 -7.60 -17.78 24.85
CA ASP A 217 -7.65 -18.66 26.02
C ASP A 217 -6.28 -18.79 26.72
N LEU A 218 -5.19 -18.34 26.07
CA LEU A 218 -3.87 -18.27 26.69
C LEU A 218 -3.76 -17.05 27.62
N PRO A 219 -3.05 -17.14 28.76
CA PRO A 219 -2.87 -16.01 29.65
C PRO A 219 -2.04 -14.91 28.96
N GLY A 220 -2.28 -13.63 29.26
CA GLY A 220 -1.49 -12.53 28.70
C GLY A 220 -2.33 -11.35 28.25
N GLN A 221 -1.69 -10.35 27.62
CA GLN A 221 -2.38 -9.18 27.06
C GLN A 221 -2.45 -9.18 25.54
N GLU A 222 -1.49 -9.83 24.88
CA GLU A 222 -1.36 -9.81 23.43
C GLU A 222 -2.15 -10.96 22.81
N LEU A 223 -2.83 -10.70 21.70
CA LEU A 223 -3.78 -11.63 21.08
C LEU A 223 -3.09 -12.81 20.43
N PHE A 224 -1.94 -12.60 19.78
CA PHE A 224 -1.23 -13.65 19.07
C PHE A 224 -0.02 -14.08 19.88
N GLN A 225 -0.13 -15.28 20.43
CA GLN A 225 0.88 -15.93 21.24
C GLN A 225 0.96 -17.41 20.82
N TYR A 226 2.13 -18.01 20.95
CA TYR A 226 2.37 -19.43 20.67
C TYR A 226 3.06 -20.10 21.85
N ILE A 227 2.98 -21.43 21.88
CA ILE A 227 3.72 -22.26 22.83
C ILE A 227 4.94 -22.81 22.09
N ASP A 228 6.13 -22.55 22.62
CA ASP A 228 7.38 -23.05 22.05
C ASP A 228 7.64 -24.53 22.41
N ALA A 229 8.78 -25.06 21.95
CA ALA A 229 9.13 -26.46 22.16
C ALA A 229 9.35 -26.82 23.64
N ASP A 230 9.68 -25.84 24.47
CA ASP A 230 9.90 -26.00 25.91
C ASP A 230 8.59 -25.89 26.70
N GLY A 231 7.46 -25.64 26.02
CA GLY A 231 6.17 -25.41 26.65
C GLY A 231 5.98 -23.97 27.13
N GLU A 232 6.92 -23.08 26.84
CA GLU A 232 6.89 -21.69 27.26
C GLU A 232 6.06 -20.84 26.30
N GLN A 233 5.38 -19.86 26.86
CA GLN A 233 4.56 -18.94 26.09
C GLN A 233 5.41 -17.82 25.49
N ARG A 234 5.19 -17.55 24.20
CA ARG A 234 5.89 -16.51 23.44
C ARG A 234 4.91 -15.64 22.67
N ASP A 235 5.14 -14.34 22.74
CA ASP A 235 4.47 -13.32 21.95
C ASP A 235 4.92 -13.37 20.48
N VAL A 236 4.01 -13.04 19.56
CA VAL A 236 4.34 -12.91 18.15
C VAL A 236 4.74 -11.48 17.81
N THR A 237 5.97 -11.28 17.33
CA THR A 237 6.45 -9.96 16.92
C THR A 237 6.43 -9.77 15.39
N SER A 238 6.62 -8.53 14.94
CA SER A 238 6.84 -8.24 13.51
C SER A 238 8.07 -8.92 12.92
N ALA A 239 9.09 -9.18 13.74
CA ALA A 239 10.30 -9.85 13.30
C ALA A 239 9.99 -11.33 13.01
N ASP A 240 9.20 -11.98 13.87
CA ASP A 240 8.81 -13.38 13.70
C ASP A 240 7.99 -13.60 12.42
N VAL A 241 7.07 -12.70 12.09
CA VAL A 241 6.27 -12.78 10.86
C VAL A 241 7.17 -12.70 9.62
N ASN A 242 8.12 -11.76 9.58
CA ASN A 242 9.02 -11.63 8.44
C ASN A 242 10.06 -12.77 8.40
N ALA A 243 10.49 -13.28 9.55
CA ALA A 243 11.35 -14.46 9.62
C ALA A 243 10.64 -15.68 9.05
N TYR A 244 9.39 -15.94 9.46
CA TYR A 244 8.58 -17.02 8.93
C TYR A 244 8.35 -16.92 7.42
N LEU A 245 8.05 -15.73 6.88
CA LEU A 245 7.93 -15.52 5.43
C LEU A 245 9.22 -15.88 4.69
N ARG A 246 10.38 -15.50 5.22
CA ARG A 246 11.70 -15.87 4.66
C ARG A 246 11.94 -17.37 4.75
N GLU A 247 11.65 -17.99 5.89
CA GLU A 247 11.81 -19.43 6.13
C GLU A 247 11.00 -20.26 5.13
N ILE A 248 9.76 -19.86 4.84
CA ILE A 248 8.87 -20.65 3.95
C ILE A 248 9.08 -20.39 2.46
N THR A 249 9.67 -19.25 2.09
CA THR A 249 9.90 -18.88 0.69
C THR A 249 11.34 -19.06 0.24
N GLY A 250 12.30 -19.02 1.15
CA GLY A 250 13.72 -18.90 0.82
C GLY A 250 14.07 -17.56 0.15
N GLN A 251 13.17 -16.57 0.17
CA GLN A 251 13.29 -15.29 -0.51
C GLN A 251 13.11 -14.13 0.47
N ASP A 252 13.53 -12.93 0.07
CA ASP A 252 13.38 -11.69 0.85
C ASP A 252 11.94 -11.13 0.81
N ILE A 253 10.93 -11.98 0.95
CA ILE A 253 9.53 -11.58 1.05
C ILE A 253 9.23 -11.01 2.44
N THR A 254 8.45 -9.94 2.46
CA THR A 254 8.06 -9.23 3.68
C THR A 254 6.53 -9.09 3.79
N ALA A 255 6.07 -8.83 5.00
CA ALA A 255 4.68 -8.49 5.30
C ALA A 255 4.13 -7.31 4.46
N LYS A 256 5.01 -6.41 4.01
CA LYS A 256 4.62 -5.24 3.23
C LYS A 256 4.23 -5.60 1.80
N ASP A 257 4.82 -6.67 1.25
CA ASP A 257 4.64 -7.07 -0.15
C ASP A 257 3.20 -7.47 -0.42
N PHE A 258 2.56 -8.21 0.49
CA PHE A 258 1.12 -8.49 0.45
C PHE A 258 0.26 -7.24 0.24
N ARG A 259 0.54 -6.16 0.98
CA ARG A 259 -0.24 -4.92 0.88
C ARG A 259 0.07 -4.16 -0.41
N THR A 260 1.28 -4.27 -0.94
CA THR A 260 1.65 -3.68 -2.24
C THR A 260 1.03 -4.45 -3.40
N TRP A 261 1.01 -5.78 -3.34
CA TRP A 261 0.35 -6.62 -4.33
C TRP A 261 -1.16 -6.39 -4.34
N ALA A 262 -1.78 -6.48 -3.16
CA ALA A 262 -3.21 -6.19 -3.02
C ALA A 262 -3.57 -4.77 -3.47
N GLY A 263 -2.75 -3.77 -3.15
CA GLY A 263 -2.96 -2.40 -3.62
C GLY A 263 -2.91 -2.29 -5.16
N THR A 264 -2.00 -3.02 -5.79
CA THR A 264 -1.85 -3.07 -7.25
C THR A 264 -3.04 -3.75 -7.92
N VAL A 265 -3.43 -4.93 -7.43
CA VAL A 265 -4.60 -5.67 -7.96
C VAL A 265 -5.89 -4.88 -7.77
N LEU A 266 -6.11 -4.31 -6.58
CA LEU A 266 -7.31 -3.49 -6.32
C LEU A 266 -7.36 -2.25 -7.19
N ALA A 267 -6.21 -1.63 -7.50
CA ALA A 267 -6.16 -0.49 -8.41
C ALA A 267 -6.53 -0.89 -9.84
N ALA A 268 -6.02 -2.04 -10.32
CA ALA A 268 -6.34 -2.54 -11.65
C ALA A 268 -7.85 -2.82 -11.79
N LEU A 269 -8.45 -3.50 -10.81
CA LEU A 269 -9.88 -3.79 -10.79
C LEU A 269 -10.72 -2.52 -10.74
N ALA A 270 -10.40 -1.58 -9.85
CA ALA A 270 -11.12 -0.31 -9.77
C ALA A 270 -11.00 0.51 -11.07
N LEU A 271 -9.88 0.40 -11.79
CA LEU A 271 -9.69 1.07 -13.08
C LEU A 271 -10.44 0.39 -14.23
N GLN A 272 -10.55 -0.94 -14.19
CA GLN A 272 -11.31 -1.72 -15.17
C GLN A 272 -12.80 -1.35 -15.15
N GLU A 273 -13.38 -1.07 -13.97
CA GLU A 273 -14.77 -0.63 -13.84
C GLU A 273 -15.07 0.69 -14.56
N PHE A 274 -14.04 1.51 -14.83
CA PHE A 274 -14.18 2.73 -15.63
C PHE A 274 -14.01 2.39 -17.13
N GLU A 275 -14.97 1.66 -17.70
CA GLU A 275 -14.96 1.01 -19.04
C GLU A 275 -14.59 1.92 -20.23
N ALA A 276 -14.76 3.25 -20.14
CA ALA A 276 -14.29 4.17 -21.16
C ALA A 276 -14.16 5.61 -20.66
N PHE A 277 -13.11 6.29 -21.11
CA PHE A 277 -12.97 7.74 -21.01
C PHE A 277 -12.82 8.36 -22.40
N ASP A 278 -13.47 9.51 -22.57
CA ASP A 278 -13.54 10.33 -23.78
C ASP A 278 -12.63 11.56 -23.71
N SER A 279 -11.92 11.74 -22.59
CA SER A 279 -10.94 12.81 -22.39
C SER A 279 -9.86 12.44 -21.37
N GLU A 280 -8.68 13.03 -21.52
CA GLU A 280 -7.57 12.89 -20.57
C GLU A 280 -7.94 13.39 -19.17
N ALA A 281 -8.79 14.42 -19.08
CA ALA A 281 -9.29 14.94 -17.80
C ALA A 281 -10.14 13.89 -17.05
N LYS A 282 -11.00 13.16 -17.78
CA LYS A 282 -11.79 12.06 -17.21
C LYS A 282 -10.89 10.89 -16.80
N ALA A 283 -9.89 10.55 -17.60
CA ALA A 283 -8.90 9.52 -17.26
C ALA A 283 -8.18 9.84 -15.94
N LYS A 284 -7.66 11.06 -15.79
CA LYS A 284 -7.01 11.52 -14.55
C LYS A 284 -7.97 11.52 -13.35
N LYS A 285 -9.24 11.84 -13.55
CA LYS A 285 -10.28 11.78 -12.51
C LYS A 285 -10.53 10.34 -12.07
N ASN A 286 -10.61 9.39 -13.00
CA ASN A 286 -10.81 7.97 -12.72
C ASN A 286 -9.62 7.39 -11.95
N VAL A 287 -8.39 7.70 -12.38
CA VAL A 287 -7.16 7.34 -11.66
C VAL A 287 -7.16 7.87 -10.23
N ARG A 288 -7.55 9.13 -10.04
CA ARG A 288 -7.65 9.70 -8.70
C ARG A 288 -8.68 8.96 -7.84
N ALA A 289 -9.86 8.67 -8.37
CA ALA A 289 -10.91 7.95 -7.67
C ALA A 289 -10.48 6.53 -7.28
N ALA A 290 -9.84 5.79 -8.20
CA ALA A 290 -9.30 4.46 -7.93
C ALA A 290 -8.25 4.51 -6.81
N ILE A 291 -7.30 5.45 -6.87
CA ILE A 291 -6.28 5.62 -5.82
C ILE A 291 -6.94 5.95 -4.47
N GLU A 292 -7.94 6.82 -4.43
CA GLU A 292 -8.67 7.19 -3.21
C GLU A 292 -9.38 5.98 -2.59
N GLY A 293 -10.04 5.15 -3.42
CA GLY A 293 -10.67 3.90 -3.00
C GLY A 293 -9.67 2.90 -2.39
N VAL A 294 -8.57 2.63 -3.11
CA VAL A 294 -7.51 1.72 -2.64
C VAL A 294 -6.84 2.27 -1.37
N ALA A 295 -6.58 3.58 -1.31
CA ALA A 295 -6.00 4.23 -0.14
C ALA A 295 -6.90 4.08 1.09
N SER A 296 -8.22 4.22 0.92
CA SER A 296 -9.19 4.00 1.98
C SER A 296 -9.12 2.57 2.50
N ARG A 297 -9.17 1.57 1.61
CA ARG A 297 -9.13 0.14 1.96
C ARG A 297 -7.82 -0.25 2.66
N LEU A 298 -6.68 0.29 2.22
CA LEU A 298 -5.38 0.05 2.84
C LEU A 298 -5.12 0.88 4.10
N GLY A 299 -5.96 1.88 4.38
CA GLY A 299 -5.73 2.86 5.46
C GLY A 299 -4.46 3.69 5.24
N ASN A 300 -4.25 4.20 4.03
CA ASN A 300 -3.17 5.10 3.63
C ASN A 300 -3.75 6.46 3.18
N THR A 301 -2.90 7.48 3.04
CA THR A 301 -3.28 8.67 2.25
C THR A 301 -3.17 8.36 0.75
N PRO A 302 -3.94 9.03 -0.13
CA PRO A 302 -3.87 8.81 -1.58
C PRO A 302 -2.44 8.94 -2.14
N THR A 303 -1.70 9.96 -1.68
CA THR A 303 -0.31 10.18 -2.09
C THR A 303 0.61 9.01 -1.73
N ILE A 304 0.49 8.48 -0.51
CA ILE A 304 1.30 7.34 -0.07
C ILE A 304 0.85 6.05 -0.76
N CYS A 305 -0.44 5.89 -0.99
CA CYS A 305 -0.99 4.75 -1.73
C CYS A 305 -0.41 4.69 -3.15
N ARG A 306 -0.51 5.80 -3.90
CA ARG A 306 0.02 5.92 -5.27
C ARG A 306 1.53 5.63 -5.33
N LYS A 307 2.32 6.23 -4.43
CA LYS A 307 3.78 6.12 -4.48
C LYS A 307 4.32 4.77 -4.00
N CYS A 308 3.57 4.05 -3.15
CA CYS A 308 4.13 2.93 -2.40
C CYS A 308 3.31 1.65 -2.45
N TYR A 309 2.10 1.63 -3.00
CA TYR A 309 1.24 0.45 -2.93
C TYR A 309 0.59 0.09 -4.26
N ILE A 310 0.77 0.91 -5.30
CA ILE A 310 0.20 0.67 -6.62
C ILE A 310 1.37 0.66 -7.61
N HIS A 311 1.50 -0.42 -8.38
CA HIS A 311 2.48 -0.50 -9.45
C HIS A 311 2.19 0.56 -10.53
N PRO A 312 3.18 1.38 -10.94
CA PRO A 312 2.97 2.51 -11.86
C PRO A 312 2.41 2.06 -13.22
N GLN A 313 2.85 0.91 -13.74
CA GLN A 313 2.35 0.37 -15.01
C GLN A 313 0.84 0.10 -15.05
N ILE A 314 0.18 -0.08 -13.91
CA ILE A 314 -1.29 -0.17 -13.85
C ILE A 314 -1.93 1.19 -14.16
N LEU A 315 -1.36 2.26 -13.59
CA LEU A 315 -1.87 3.61 -13.80
C LEU A 315 -1.53 4.10 -15.22
N ASP A 316 -0.32 3.83 -15.68
CA ASP A 316 0.16 4.23 -17.01
C ASP A 316 -0.62 3.49 -18.10
N GLY A 317 -0.80 2.17 -17.96
CA GLY A 317 -1.60 1.38 -18.89
C GLY A 317 -3.07 1.83 -18.96
N TYR A 318 -3.64 2.31 -17.86
CA TYR A 318 -5.00 2.89 -17.91
C TYR A 318 -5.03 4.21 -18.69
N LEU A 319 -4.06 5.09 -18.46
CA LEU A 319 -3.97 6.38 -19.15
C LEU A 319 -3.71 6.23 -20.65
N GLU A 320 -3.01 5.16 -21.05
CA GLU A 320 -2.77 4.78 -22.44
C GLU A 320 -4.00 4.12 -23.10
N GLY A 321 -4.97 3.65 -22.30
CA GLY A 321 -6.16 2.94 -22.77
C GLY A 321 -5.95 1.42 -22.93
N ASP A 322 -4.74 0.94 -22.71
CA ASP A 322 -4.33 -0.45 -22.93
C ASP A 322 -4.76 -1.39 -21.78
N LEU A 323 -4.95 -0.85 -20.57
CA LEU A 323 -5.28 -1.66 -19.38
C LEU A 323 -6.53 -2.52 -19.59
N ILE A 324 -7.57 -1.94 -20.19
CA ILE A 324 -8.87 -2.63 -20.36
C ILE A 324 -8.74 -3.77 -21.37
N LEU A 325 -8.01 -3.55 -22.47
CA LEU A 325 -7.78 -4.57 -23.50
C LEU A 325 -6.93 -5.71 -22.95
N GLN A 326 -5.83 -5.38 -22.30
CA GLN A 326 -4.86 -6.37 -21.82
C GLN A 326 -5.40 -7.22 -20.67
N VAL A 327 -6.23 -6.67 -19.78
CA VAL A 327 -6.87 -7.44 -18.70
C VAL A 327 -7.88 -8.44 -19.27
N ARG A 328 -8.65 -8.07 -20.30
CA ARG A 328 -9.60 -9.00 -20.96
C ARG A 328 -8.89 -10.15 -21.64
N ASP A 329 -7.87 -9.85 -22.45
CA ASP A 329 -7.07 -10.87 -23.14
C ASP A 329 -6.36 -11.81 -22.14
N ALA A 330 -5.87 -11.26 -21.03
CA ALA A 330 -5.26 -12.06 -19.97
C ALA A 330 -6.30 -13.00 -19.33
N VAL A 331 -7.46 -12.49 -18.89
CA VAL A 331 -8.51 -13.35 -18.31
C VAL A 331 -8.92 -14.47 -19.26
N GLU A 332 -9.08 -14.20 -20.56
CA GLU A 332 -9.42 -15.23 -21.56
C GLU A 332 -8.30 -16.28 -21.73
N THR A 333 -7.03 -15.87 -21.70
CA THR A 333 -5.87 -16.78 -21.80
C THR A 333 -5.73 -17.65 -20.54
N GLU A 334 -5.87 -17.06 -19.35
CA GLU A 334 -5.72 -17.77 -18.06
C GLU A 334 -6.92 -18.67 -17.74
N LEU A 335 -8.09 -18.44 -18.34
CA LEU A 335 -9.18 -19.40 -18.30
C LEU A 335 -8.90 -20.65 -19.17
N CYS A 336 -7.95 -20.57 -20.09
CA CYS A 336 -7.52 -21.67 -20.96
C CYS A 336 -6.26 -22.39 -20.45
N GLU A 337 -5.43 -21.74 -19.63
CA GLU A 337 -4.22 -22.29 -19.04
C GLU A 337 -4.38 -22.35 -17.50
N ASP A 338 -4.42 -23.54 -16.90
CA ASP A 338 -4.56 -23.72 -15.44
C ASP A 338 -3.37 -23.06 -14.67
N LEU A 339 -3.48 -21.78 -14.34
CA LEU A 339 -2.63 -21.11 -13.35
C LEU A 339 -3.05 -21.52 -11.95
N ASP A 340 -2.58 -22.69 -11.54
CA ASP A 340 -3.16 -23.52 -10.47
C ASP A 340 -3.38 -22.91 -9.07
N ARG A 341 -3.04 -21.65 -8.76
CA ARG A 341 -3.14 -21.10 -7.38
C ARG A 341 -3.29 -19.58 -7.19
N LEU A 342 -3.25 -18.76 -8.24
CA LEU A 342 -3.60 -17.33 -8.14
C LEU A 342 -5.11 -17.15 -8.40
N ARG A 343 -5.70 -16.11 -7.83
CA ARG A 343 -7.08 -15.73 -8.21
C ARG A 343 -7.07 -15.21 -9.66
N PRO A 344 -8.17 -15.35 -10.42
CA PRO A 344 -8.21 -14.89 -11.82
C PRO A 344 -7.79 -13.43 -12.01
N GLU A 345 -8.17 -12.56 -11.07
CA GLU A 345 -7.79 -11.14 -11.10
C GLU A 345 -6.30 -10.93 -10.83
N GLU A 346 -5.70 -11.76 -9.97
CA GLU A 346 -4.27 -11.70 -9.66
C GLU A 346 -3.43 -12.18 -10.83
N ALA A 347 -3.85 -13.27 -11.46
CA ALA A 347 -3.25 -13.81 -12.67
C ALA A 347 -3.30 -12.79 -13.81
N ALA A 348 -4.49 -12.21 -14.09
CA ALA A 348 -4.64 -11.21 -15.14
C ALA A 348 -3.74 -9.98 -14.93
N VAL A 349 -3.63 -9.51 -13.69
CA VAL A 349 -2.75 -8.39 -13.33
C VAL A 349 -1.27 -8.77 -13.46
N LEU A 350 -0.88 -9.98 -13.08
CA LEU A 350 0.48 -10.48 -13.22
C LEU A 350 0.89 -10.53 -14.71
N SER A 351 0.08 -11.17 -15.54
CA SER A 351 0.33 -11.33 -16.98
C SER A 351 0.34 -9.98 -17.71
N LEU A 352 -0.54 -9.06 -17.32
CA LEU A 352 -0.50 -7.66 -17.77
C LEU A 352 0.85 -7.00 -17.44
N LEU A 353 1.29 -7.08 -16.18
CA LEU A 353 2.52 -6.44 -15.73
C LEU A 353 3.75 -7.05 -16.43
N GLN A 354 3.81 -8.37 -16.60
CA GLN A 354 4.87 -9.05 -17.33
C GLN A 354 4.97 -8.54 -18.78
N LYS A 355 3.84 -8.50 -19.50
CA LYS A 355 3.79 -7.99 -20.89
C LYS A 355 4.26 -6.53 -21.00
N ARG A 356 3.81 -5.67 -20.08
CA ARG A 356 4.18 -4.25 -20.07
C ARG A 356 5.63 -4.01 -19.70
N LEU A 357 6.17 -4.74 -18.73
CA LEU A 357 7.57 -4.64 -18.33
C LEU A 357 8.50 -5.14 -19.44
N ALA A 358 8.17 -6.26 -20.10
CA ALA A 358 8.91 -6.75 -21.26
C ALA A 358 8.89 -5.71 -22.40
N SER A 359 7.73 -5.12 -22.69
CA SER A 359 7.61 -4.08 -23.71
C SER A 359 8.41 -2.82 -23.36
N ALA A 360 8.44 -2.42 -22.09
CA ALA A 360 9.19 -1.27 -21.60
C ALA A 360 10.70 -1.50 -21.63
N GLU A 361 11.17 -2.73 -21.40
CA GLU A 361 12.59 -3.11 -21.53
C GLU A 361 13.04 -3.08 -23.00
N VAL A 362 12.23 -3.62 -23.90
CA VAL A 362 12.48 -3.57 -25.35
C VAL A 362 12.44 -2.12 -25.87
N ALA A 363 11.62 -1.26 -25.27
CA ALA A 363 11.51 0.16 -25.63
C ALA A 363 12.59 1.07 -25.03
N ARG A 364 13.50 0.57 -24.15
CA ARG A 364 14.63 1.39 -23.66
C ARG A 364 15.61 1.64 -24.81
N PRO A 365 15.73 2.88 -25.32
CA PRO A 365 16.71 3.17 -26.34
C PRO A 365 18.08 3.22 -25.66
N GLY A 366 19.04 2.45 -26.18
CA GLY A 366 20.42 2.92 -26.17
C GLY A 366 20.43 4.34 -26.74
N GLN A 367 21.20 5.24 -26.09
CA GLN A 367 21.38 6.65 -26.42
C GLN A 367 20.84 7.11 -27.80
N ALA A 368 19.99 8.15 -27.75
CA ALA A 368 19.59 9.10 -28.79
C ALA A 368 18.15 8.99 -29.34
N GLY A 369 17.53 10.18 -29.50
CA GLY A 369 16.51 10.43 -30.50
C GLY A 369 15.08 10.57 -30.00
N ALA A 370 14.63 11.81 -29.88
CA ALA A 370 13.23 12.17 -29.62
C ALA A 370 12.28 11.67 -30.72
N ALA A 371 11.13 11.11 -30.36
CA ALA A 371 9.92 11.18 -31.18
C ALA A 371 8.65 11.02 -30.31
N LYS A 372 7.83 12.07 -30.29
CA LYS A 372 6.44 12.02 -29.83
C LYS A 372 5.60 11.24 -30.84
N THR A 373 4.75 10.33 -30.39
CA THR A 373 3.59 9.91 -31.19
C THR A 373 2.38 9.67 -30.31
N THR A 374 1.49 10.65 -30.29
CA THR A 374 0.10 10.53 -29.86
C THR A 374 -0.64 9.64 -30.86
N ARG A 375 -1.15 8.48 -30.42
CA ARG A 375 -2.07 7.67 -31.23
C ARG A 375 -3.47 7.69 -30.64
N LYS A 376 -4.40 7.83 -31.58
CA LYS A 376 -5.80 8.26 -31.46
C LYS A 376 -6.67 7.02 -31.39
N VAL A 377 -7.34 6.75 -30.27
CA VAL A 377 -8.40 5.73 -30.21
C VAL A 377 -9.71 6.38 -30.65
N LEU A 378 -10.19 6.02 -31.85
CA LEU A 378 -11.49 6.42 -32.38
C LEU A 378 -12.32 5.16 -32.69
N LYS A 379 -13.41 5.03 -31.92
CA LYS A 379 -14.74 4.51 -32.28
C LYS A 379 -14.83 3.21 -33.10
N ALA A 380 -15.33 2.17 -32.44
CA ALA A 380 -16.20 1.17 -33.07
C ALA A 380 -17.47 1.01 -32.23
N ALA A 381 -18.56 1.69 -32.63
CA ALA A 381 -19.95 1.33 -32.33
C ALA A 381 -20.90 2.41 -32.91
N LYS A 382 -21.20 2.33 -34.21
CA LYS A 382 -22.50 2.79 -34.76
C LYS A 382 -22.84 1.95 -35.99
N GLY A 383 -23.75 0.99 -35.80
CA GLY A 383 -24.44 0.32 -36.89
C GLY A 383 -25.30 1.33 -37.67
N LYS A 384 -25.29 1.19 -39.00
CA LYS A 384 -26.20 1.86 -39.94
C LYS A 384 -27.65 1.39 -39.73
N PRO A 385 -28.63 2.24 -40.04
CA PRO A 385 -29.83 1.78 -40.72
C PRO A 385 -29.82 2.20 -42.19
N ALA A 386 -30.37 1.31 -43.03
CA ALA A 386 -30.52 1.48 -44.46
C ALA A 386 -31.61 2.51 -44.81
N LYS A 387 -31.42 3.20 -45.94
CA LYS A 387 -32.42 4.07 -46.59
C LYS A 387 -33.41 3.21 -47.39
N ALA A 388 -34.70 3.50 -47.24
CA ALA A 388 -35.74 3.34 -48.27
C ALA A 388 -36.63 4.60 -48.15
N ALA A 389 -36.54 5.50 -49.12
CA ALA A 389 -37.47 5.65 -50.24
C ALA A 389 -38.67 6.54 -49.86
N ALA A 390 -38.72 7.71 -50.48
CA ALA A 390 -39.78 8.68 -50.37
C ALA A 390 -40.97 8.28 -51.25
N SER A 391 -42.19 8.53 -50.76
CA SER A 391 -43.37 8.69 -51.59
C SER A 391 -44.30 9.72 -50.95
N GLU A 392 -44.92 10.49 -51.83
CA GLU A 392 -45.76 11.67 -51.65
C GLU A 392 -47.07 11.40 -50.89
N GLY A 393 -47.76 12.45 -50.44
CA GLY A 393 -49.20 12.39 -50.19
C GLY A 393 -49.75 13.27 -49.05
N ASN A 394 -50.03 14.53 -49.39
CA ASN A 394 -51.30 15.27 -49.22
C ASN A 394 -52.07 15.35 -47.86
N ALA A 395 -52.56 16.58 -47.59
CA ALA A 395 -53.77 16.97 -46.84
C ALA A 395 -53.83 16.65 -45.33
N SER A 396 -54.55 17.34 -44.43
CA SER A 396 -55.33 18.59 -44.36
C SER A 396 -55.90 18.64 -42.92
N GLU A 397 -56.11 19.84 -42.37
CA GLU A 397 -57.14 20.18 -41.35
C GLU A 397 -57.13 19.51 -39.95
N GLY A 398 -57.57 20.27 -38.94
CA GLY A 398 -58.06 19.69 -37.69
C GLY A 398 -57.85 20.51 -36.43
N GLU A 399 -58.86 21.28 -36.06
CA GLU A 399 -58.99 22.21 -34.94
C GLU A 399 -59.12 21.58 -33.54
N ALA A 400 -58.79 22.41 -32.54
CA ALA A 400 -59.45 22.59 -31.22
C ALA A 400 -59.47 21.46 -30.15
N GLY A 401 -59.26 21.86 -28.89
CA GLY A 401 -59.72 21.06 -27.74
C GLY A 401 -59.08 21.33 -26.38
N ALA A 402 -59.46 22.44 -25.74
CA ALA A 402 -59.32 22.87 -24.35
C ALA A 402 -59.13 21.84 -23.19
N GLY A 403 -58.47 22.30 -22.10
CA GLY A 403 -58.77 21.91 -20.71
C GLY A 403 -57.57 21.93 -19.73
N LYS A 404 -57.21 23.05 -19.09
CA LYS A 404 -57.52 23.40 -17.66
C LYS A 404 -57.41 22.20 -16.72
N ARG A 405 -56.54 22.12 -15.70
CA ARG A 405 -56.35 22.91 -14.44
C ARG A 405 -55.52 21.96 -13.54
N ALA A 406 -54.89 22.28 -12.42
CA ALA A 406 -54.43 23.47 -11.73
C ALA A 406 -53.52 22.92 -10.61
N LYS A 407 -52.36 23.54 -10.40
CA LYS A 407 -51.54 23.36 -9.20
C LYS A 407 -52.11 24.24 -8.09
N SER A 408 -52.18 23.74 -6.86
CA SER A 408 -52.23 24.59 -5.67
C SER A 408 -51.27 24.06 -4.61
N ALA A 409 -50.51 25.00 -4.08
CA ALA A 409 -49.58 24.86 -2.98
C ALA A 409 -50.28 25.22 -1.66
N ALA A 410 -49.77 24.72 -0.52
CA ALA A 410 -49.43 25.56 0.64
C ALA A 410 -48.91 24.76 1.85
N ARG A 411 -47.73 25.20 2.31
CA ARG A 411 -47.22 25.35 3.69
C ARG A 411 -48.16 25.00 4.87
N ARG A 412 -47.60 24.42 5.93
CA ARG A 412 -47.29 25.09 7.23
C ARG A 412 -46.52 24.17 8.19
N ARG A 413 -46.03 24.77 9.28
CA ARG A 413 -44.86 24.47 10.14
C ARG A 413 -45.31 23.88 11.51
N PRO A 414 -44.48 23.73 12.58
CA PRO A 414 -44.35 22.51 13.38
C PRO A 414 -44.87 22.63 14.84
N VAL A 415 -44.78 21.54 15.63
CA VAL A 415 -45.06 21.52 17.08
C VAL A 415 -43.95 20.79 17.85
N ARG A 416 -43.69 21.24 19.08
CA ARG A 416 -42.65 20.83 20.04
C ARG A 416 -43.30 20.37 21.37
N ALA A 417 -42.52 19.66 22.18
CA ALA A 417 -42.63 19.32 23.62
C ALA A 417 -43.34 17.98 23.96
N GLY A 418 -42.87 17.15 24.89
CA GLY A 418 -41.90 17.35 25.97
C GLY A 418 -41.39 16.04 26.63
N ALA A 419 -40.55 16.22 27.66
CA ALA A 419 -39.98 15.19 28.55
C ALA A 419 -40.99 14.71 29.62
N PRO A 420 -40.63 13.71 30.47
CA PRO A 420 -40.14 14.06 31.82
C PRO A 420 -39.02 13.14 32.36
N ALA A 421 -38.77 13.26 33.66
CA ALA A 421 -37.52 13.18 34.40
C ALA A 421 -37.25 11.86 35.17
N ALA A 422 -36.09 11.85 35.83
CA ALA A 422 -35.42 10.84 36.66
C ALA A 422 -36.18 10.29 37.88
N ALA A 423 -35.80 9.08 38.34
CA ALA A 423 -35.12 8.83 39.64
C ALA A 423 -35.02 7.33 39.97
N ALA A 424 -33.80 6.85 40.27
CA ALA A 424 -33.39 5.87 41.31
C ALA A 424 -31.98 5.35 40.99
#